data_AF-A0A9W6GMT5-F1
#
_entry.id   AF-A0A9W6GMT5-F1
#
_cell.length_a   1.000
_cell.length_b   1.000
_cell.length_c   1.000
_cell.angle_alpha   90.00
_cell.angle_beta   90.00
_cell.angle_gamma   90.00
#
_symmetry.space_group_name_H-M   'P 1'
#
loop_
_entity.id
_entity.type
_entity.pdbx_description
1 polymer ?
#
loop_
_entity_poly.entity_id
_entity_poly.type
_entity_poly.pdbx_seq_one_letter_code
_entity_poly.pdbx_strand_id
1 'polypeptide(L)'
;MKFDELKKYVKQAFKGKISITHGMIMALILVAGMYTQVYADTTVYDSSDSPIIVTGTGNTAINNGTVDFIGDYGMKAEDGAEIINNGNVINDGMYGMYAYSYSTANNYGNVENDGDFGMDATNNSIVDNYDTVMNTGNTGMRATYYSTANNYGTIINNGVYGMDAYSYSTANNYGTIMNNGWYGIHAYSHSMADNYGTVKNNGDFGITAIYNSTATNYGTIMNNGWYGMYADGLYDPPLPSTINNYGIIKNDGDYGMYAYSHSTADNYGTVKNGGDYGMRATYYSTANNYGTIKNSGDYYGMGATYYSTANNYDTVINTGNTGMGATYYSTVNNYGTVKNNGWYGMYAGPYSTANNYGIIKNGEAYGMDTYNGTANNYGTVMNTGNTGMKATNYGVANNYSIVKNGGDYGMLAYLYGTAINETEGTIENGGNYRMHAQGVGAEAENCGTLDTGFKGYTVMMGTYDGTITNNGIIDVDHDYGVAMYVESGAKAVNKGTINLNGKNGIGMHAIGPLATIENHGTINLSGTQVNEGEPVGHTDGITGDTFMGKDSRGNIGMKIESGAKMINKGKIVFSD
;
A
#
# COMPACT_ATOMS: atom_id res chain seq x y z
N MET A 1 -3.06 26.24 59.46
CA MET A 1 -3.44 27.34 60.37
C MET A 1 -4.16 28.40 59.54
N LYS A 2 -5.37 28.85 59.91
CA LYS A 2 -6.08 29.86 59.10
C LYS A 2 -5.32 31.20 59.17
N PHE A 3 -5.36 32.01 58.11
CA PHE A 3 -4.64 33.30 58.04
C PHE A 3 -4.91 34.19 59.27
N ASP A 4 -6.16 34.22 59.73
CA ASP A 4 -6.57 35.00 60.89
C ASP A 4 -5.99 34.47 62.22
N GLU A 5 -5.72 33.16 62.33
CA GLU A 5 -5.05 32.58 63.50
C GLU A 5 -3.56 32.93 63.52
N LEU A 6 -2.88 32.84 62.38
CA LEU A 6 -1.47 33.22 62.27
C LEU A 6 -1.28 34.71 62.58
N LYS A 7 -2.16 35.56 62.03
CA LYS A 7 -2.19 37.00 62.31
C LYS A 7 -2.38 37.29 63.80
N LYS A 8 -3.17 36.47 64.52
CA LYS A 8 -3.39 36.58 65.96
C LYS A 8 -2.12 36.21 66.76
N TYR A 9 -1.44 35.13 66.39
CA TYR A 9 -0.19 34.71 67.04
C TYR A 9 0.95 35.72 66.84
N VAL A 10 1.12 36.25 65.63
CA VAL A 10 2.18 37.24 65.36
C VAL A 10 1.85 38.57 66.06
N LYS A 11 0.59 39.01 66.08
CA LYS A 11 0.18 40.18 66.88
C LYS A 11 0.45 40.00 68.37
N GLN A 12 0.26 38.79 68.91
CA GLN A 12 0.59 38.46 70.30
C GLN A 12 2.09 38.49 70.56
N ALA A 13 2.91 37.89 69.70
CA ALA A 13 4.36 37.85 69.83
C ALA A 13 4.99 39.25 69.85
N PHE A 14 4.47 40.18 69.05
CA PHE A 14 4.97 41.55 68.93
C PHE A 14 4.18 42.59 69.75
N LYS A 15 3.32 42.14 70.69
CA LYS A 15 2.49 42.99 71.57
C LYS A 15 1.76 44.12 70.82
N GLY A 16 1.29 43.86 69.59
CA GLY A 16 0.55 44.82 68.77
C GLY A 16 1.36 46.01 68.25
N LYS A 17 2.70 46.02 68.32
CA LYS A 17 3.54 47.15 67.91
C LYS A 17 3.82 47.25 66.39
N ILE A 18 3.35 46.30 65.60
CA ILE A 18 3.61 46.23 64.15
C ILE A 18 2.27 46.04 63.42
N SER A 19 2.03 46.84 62.38
CA SER A 19 0.93 46.61 61.42
C SER A 19 1.42 45.59 60.40
N ILE A 20 0.70 44.47 60.29
CA ILE A 20 1.08 43.35 59.42
C ILE A 20 0.07 43.29 58.27
N THR A 21 0.55 43.50 57.05
CA THR A 21 -0.23 43.36 55.82
C THR A 21 -0.20 41.91 55.32
N HIS A 22 -1.13 41.54 54.44
CA HIS A 22 -1.14 40.20 53.82
C HIS A 22 0.20 39.87 53.13
N GLY A 23 0.79 40.84 52.42
CA GLY A 23 2.10 40.67 51.76
C GLY A 23 3.26 40.41 52.73
N MET A 24 3.23 40.99 53.94
CA MET A 24 4.27 40.74 54.96
C MET A 24 4.21 39.32 55.55
N ILE A 25 3.02 38.71 55.57
CA ILE A 25 2.85 37.32 56.04
C ILE A 25 3.32 36.34 54.97
N MET A 26 3.01 36.60 53.69
CA MET A 26 3.51 35.79 52.58
C MET A 26 5.04 35.85 52.49
N ALA A 27 5.64 37.03 52.66
CA ALA A 27 7.09 37.19 52.73
C ALA A 27 7.71 36.44 53.93
N LEU A 28 7.04 36.37 55.08
CA LEU A 28 7.53 35.62 56.25
C LEU A 28 7.47 34.10 56.04
N ILE A 29 6.46 33.62 55.31
CA ILE A 29 6.30 32.22 54.93
C ILE A 29 7.37 31.83 53.88
N LEU A 30 7.73 32.74 52.98
CA LEU A 30 8.77 32.53 51.98
C LEU A 30 10.21 32.62 52.54
N VAL A 31 10.46 33.46 53.55
CA VAL A 31 11.81 33.66 54.13
C VAL A 31 12.16 32.64 55.21
N ALA A 32 11.18 32.05 55.90
CA ALA A 32 11.40 30.97 56.85
C ALA A 32 11.23 29.63 56.12
N GLY A 33 12.30 29.08 55.54
CA GLY A 33 12.35 27.77 54.88
C GLY A 33 12.02 26.59 55.80
N MET A 34 10.77 26.51 56.27
CA MET A 34 10.22 25.43 57.07
C MET A 34 9.37 24.54 56.17
N TYR A 35 9.99 23.45 55.71
CA TYR A 35 9.28 22.23 55.33
C TYR A 35 8.37 21.81 56.49
N THR A 36 7.07 22.02 56.31
CA THR A 36 6.04 21.23 56.99
C THR A 36 4.90 21.05 56.01
N GLN A 37 4.61 19.78 55.72
CA GLN A 37 3.44 19.29 55.00
C GLN A 37 2.20 20.15 55.28
N VAL A 38 1.74 20.89 54.28
CA VAL A 38 0.38 21.44 54.27
C VAL A 38 -0.48 20.44 53.53
N TYR A 39 -1.06 19.49 54.26
CA TYR A 39 -2.23 18.75 53.80
C TYR A 39 -3.42 19.72 53.81
N ALA A 40 -3.70 20.36 52.67
CA ALA A 40 -4.97 20.99 52.35
C ALA A 40 -4.98 21.39 50.88
N ASP A 41 -6.07 21.06 50.18
CA ASP A 41 -6.49 21.63 48.89
C ASP A 41 -6.14 23.12 48.84
N THR A 42 -5.04 23.48 48.17
CA THR A 42 -4.62 24.87 48.02
C THR A 42 -4.94 25.30 46.60
N THR A 43 -6.17 25.72 46.35
CA THR A 43 -6.52 26.37 45.08
C THR A 43 -5.90 27.77 45.06
N VAL A 44 -4.85 27.95 44.25
CA VAL A 44 -4.24 29.26 43.98
C VAL A 44 -5.06 29.96 42.89
N TYR A 45 -5.60 31.14 43.18
CA TYR A 45 -6.16 32.06 42.19
C TYR A 45 -5.19 33.23 42.06
N ASP A 46 -4.60 33.46 40.88
CA ASP A 46 -3.76 34.64 40.63
C ASP A 46 -4.30 35.46 39.45
N SER A 47 -4.07 36.77 39.54
CA SER A 47 -4.41 37.80 38.57
C SER A 47 -3.21 38.71 38.22
N SER A 48 -1.96 38.22 38.27
CA SER A 48 -0.78 38.92 37.73
C SER A 48 0.50 38.07 37.56
N ASP A 49 1.16 38.21 36.40
CA ASP A 49 2.59 38.00 36.01
C ASP A 49 3.46 36.94 36.73
N SER A 50 2.91 35.82 37.19
CA SER A 50 3.70 34.75 37.83
C SER A 50 3.23 33.35 37.39
N PRO A 51 4.15 32.37 37.28
CA PRO A 51 3.79 31.03 36.86
C PRO A 51 3.04 30.32 37.98
N ILE A 52 2.06 29.50 37.63
CA ILE A 52 1.38 28.64 38.61
C ILE A 52 2.20 27.35 38.74
N ILE A 53 2.93 27.21 39.85
CA ILE A 53 3.73 26.02 40.14
C ILE A 53 3.18 25.34 41.39
N VAL A 54 2.85 24.05 41.27
CA VAL A 54 2.38 23.21 42.37
C VAL A 54 3.19 21.92 42.43
N THR A 55 3.55 21.49 43.64
CA THR A 55 4.34 20.27 43.88
C THR A 55 3.69 19.43 44.97
N GLY A 56 3.82 18.12 44.86
CA GLY A 56 3.44 17.16 45.88
C GLY A 56 2.08 16.50 45.62
N THR A 57 2.03 15.20 45.94
CA THR A 57 0.89 14.35 45.65
C THR A 57 -0.41 14.86 46.27
N GLY A 58 -1.44 15.01 45.45
CA GLY A 58 -2.77 15.46 45.86
C GLY A 58 -2.94 16.98 45.94
N ASN A 59 -1.92 17.76 45.57
CA ASN A 59 -2.06 19.21 45.47
C ASN A 59 -2.55 19.59 44.07
N THR A 60 -3.59 20.42 44.00
CA THR A 60 -4.18 20.91 42.75
C THR A 60 -4.16 22.44 42.69
N ALA A 61 -3.72 23.01 41.56
CA ALA A 61 -3.86 24.44 41.27
C ALA A 61 -4.78 24.67 40.07
N ILE A 62 -5.62 25.72 40.12
CA ILE A 62 -6.66 25.96 39.11
C ILE A 62 -6.61 27.41 38.62
N ASN A 63 -6.35 27.61 37.33
CA ASN A 63 -6.53 28.89 36.66
C ASN A 63 -7.98 29.04 36.19
N ASN A 64 -8.67 30.13 36.57
CA ASN A 64 -9.99 30.50 36.03
C ASN A 64 -9.95 31.87 35.32
N GLY A 65 -8.78 32.51 35.23
CA GLY A 65 -8.57 33.84 34.69
C GLY A 65 -7.54 33.81 33.55
N THR A 66 -6.61 34.76 33.54
CA THR A 66 -5.50 34.77 32.59
C THR A 66 -4.19 34.64 33.36
N VAL A 67 -3.39 33.65 33.01
CA VAL A 67 -1.96 33.57 33.33
C VAL A 67 -1.23 34.12 32.12
N ASP A 68 -0.55 35.25 32.26
CA ASP A 68 0.31 35.85 31.24
C ASP A 68 1.69 35.97 31.87
N PHE A 69 2.62 35.10 31.46
CA PHE A 69 3.91 34.97 32.11
C PHE A 69 5.03 34.79 31.09
N ILE A 70 6.14 35.46 31.35
CA ILE A 70 7.37 35.36 30.57
C ILE A 70 8.39 34.56 31.38
N GLY A 71 8.47 33.26 31.13
CA GLY A 71 9.44 32.36 31.76
C GLY A 71 9.21 30.90 31.39
N ASP A 72 10.03 29.99 31.92
CA ASP A 72 10.11 28.60 31.42
C ASP A 72 8.77 27.85 31.38
N TYR A 73 7.82 28.17 32.27
CA TYR A 73 6.54 27.47 32.39
C TYR A 73 5.39 28.46 32.60
N GLY A 74 4.29 28.34 31.85
CA GLY A 74 3.04 29.04 32.18
C GLY A 74 2.38 28.43 33.43
N MET A 75 2.13 27.13 33.40
CA MET A 75 1.67 26.34 34.55
C MET A 75 2.48 25.04 34.68
N LYS A 76 2.82 24.64 35.92
CA LYS A 76 3.65 23.46 36.19
C LYS A 76 3.14 22.63 37.39
N ALA A 77 3.07 21.32 37.20
CA ALA A 77 2.82 20.33 38.24
C ALA A 77 4.03 19.40 38.44
N GLU A 78 4.44 19.16 39.69
CA GLU A 78 5.53 18.25 40.05
C GLU A 78 5.14 17.25 41.15
N ASP A 79 5.75 16.06 41.11
CA ASP A 79 5.71 15.04 42.17
C ASP A 79 4.29 14.60 42.58
N GLY A 80 3.47 14.30 41.58
CA GLY A 80 2.09 13.83 41.75
C GLY A 80 1.05 14.93 41.92
N ALA A 81 1.39 16.17 41.59
CA ALA A 81 0.48 17.31 41.64
C ALA A 81 -0.39 17.40 40.38
N GLU A 82 -1.41 18.27 40.44
CA GLU A 82 -2.34 18.54 39.34
C GLU A 82 -2.45 20.04 39.04
N ILE A 83 -2.45 20.41 37.76
CA ILE A 83 -2.83 21.75 37.31
C ILE A 83 -4.04 21.69 36.39
N ILE A 84 -4.97 22.64 36.56
CA ILE A 84 -6.19 22.77 35.75
C ILE A 84 -6.27 24.18 35.18
N ASN A 85 -6.43 24.32 33.87
CA ASN A 85 -6.69 25.59 33.22
C ASN A 85 -8.14 25.67 32.72
N ASN A 86 -8.97 26.51 33.31
CA ASN A 86 -10.31 26.86 32.81
C ASN A 86 -10.34 28.24 32.12
N GLY A 87 -9.20 28.93 32.08
CA GLY A 87 -9.06 30.28 31.57
C GLY A 87 -8.05 30.34 30.41
N ASN A 88 -7.22 31.38 30.40
CA ASN A 88 -6.16 31.54 29.40
C ASN A 88 -4.79 31.37 30.06
N VAL A 89 -3.89 30.66 29.39
CA VAL A 89 -2.45 30.64 29.68
C VAL A 89 -1.75 31.19 28.45
N ILE A 90 -0.96 32.25 28.62
CA ILE A 90 -0.14 32.89 27.60
C ILE A 90 1.29 32.84 28.12
N ASN A 91 2.18 32.19 27.37
CA ASN A 91 3.57 32.00 27.76
C ASN A 91 4.51 32.05 26.56
N ASP A 92 5.73 32.56 26.73
CA ASP A 92 6.75 32.59 25.67
C ASP A 92 7.97 31.70 25.98
N GLY A 93 8.01 31.10 27.17
CA GLY A 93 9.05 30.14 27.54
C GLY A 93 8.72 28.70 27.15
N MET A 94 9.57 27.79 27.64
CA MET A 94 9.67 26.43 27.12
C MET A 94 8.35 25.64 27.14
N TYR A 95 7.48 25.85 28.13
CA TYR A 95 6.25 25.08 28.30
C TYR A 95 5.04 25.97 28.60
N GLY A 96 3.95 25.83 27.84
CA GLY A 96 2.66 26.43 28.19
C GLY A 96 2.10 25.80 29.47
N MET A 97 1.90 24.48 29.44
CA MET A 97 1.57 23.67 30.62
C MET A 97 2.50 22.46 30.74
N TYR A 98 3.02 22.18 31.92
CA TYR A 98 3.98 21.11 32.15
C TYR A 98 3.61 20.20 33.32
N ALA A 99 3.55 18.89 33.08
CA ALA A 99 3.37 17.86 34.09
C ALA A 99 4.62 16.98 34.20
N TYR A 100 5.22 16.93 35.39
CA TYR A 100 6.46 16.20 35.65
C TYR A 100 6.34 15.26 36.85
N SER A 101 6.95 14.06 36.75
CA SER A 101 7.07 13.10 37.86
C SER A 101 5.69 12.70 38.42
N TYR A 102 4.97 11.86 37.68
CA TYR A 102 3.63 11.34 38.05
C TYR A 102 2.52 12.41 38.15
N SER A 103 2.71 13.57 37.54
CA SER A 103 1.78 14.70 37.65
C SER A 103 0.77 14.76 36.51
N THR A 104 -0.28 15.57 36.66
CA THR A 104 -1.34 15.76 35.65
C THR A 104 -1.54 17.22 35.31
N ALA A 105 -1.79 17.53 34.04
CA ALA A 105 -2.15 18.86 33.56
C ALA A 105 -3.36 18.82 32.64
N ASN A 106 -4.45 19.50 33.03
CA ASN A 106 -5.74 19.49 32.35
C ASN A 106 -6.05 20.88 31.78
N ASN A 107 -6.21 21.00 30.47
CA ASN A 107 -6.63 22.23 29.81
C ASN A 107 -8.10 22.18 29.37
N TYR A 108 -8.96 22.95 30.03
CA TYR A 108 -10.36 23.22 29.65
C TYR A 108 -10.56 24.61 29.05
N GLY A 109 -9.50 25.40 28.89
CA GLY A 109 -9.53 26.73 28.29
C GLY A 109 -8.50 26.86 27.16
N ASN A 110 -7.85 28.02 27.07
CA ASN A 110 -6.89 28.30 26.01
C ASN A 110 -5.45 28.31 26.55
N VAL A 111 -4.54 27.68 25.81
CA VAL A 111 -3.09 27.76 26.02
C VAL A 111 -2.47 28.33 24.76
N GLU A 112 -1.81 29.48 24.87
CA GLU A 112 -0.98 30.11 23.86
C GLU A 112 0.48 30.03 24.32
N ASN A 113 1.32 29.34 23.54
CA ASN A 113 2.73 29.22 23.86
C ASN A 113 3.62 29.48 22.65
N ASP A 114 4.56 30.41 22.79
CA ASP A 114 5.54 30.72 21.74
C ASP A 114 6.86 29.96 21.89
N GLY A 115 7.09 29.30 23.03
CA GLY A 115 8.23 28.41 23.23
C GLY A 115 7.98 26.97 22.75
N ASP A 116 8.87 26.06 23.13
CA ASP A 116 8.97 24.75 22.49
C ASP A 116 7.71 23.88 22.60
N PHE A 117 7.01 23.88 23.74
CA PHE A 117 5.92 22.93 24.02
C PHE A 117 4.65 23.63 24.46
N GLY A 118 3.53 23.40 23.76
CA GLY A 118 2.22 23.87 24.20
C GLY A 118 1.81 23.20 25.51
N MET A 119 1.77 21.86 25.51
CA MET A 119 1.65 21.05 26.73
C MET A 119 2.65 19.90 26.72
N ASP A 120 3.30 19.60 27.86
CA ASP A 120 4.27 18.51 27.96
C ASP A 120 4.07 17.65 29.21
N ALA A 121 4.15 16.33 29.03
CA ALA A 121 4.13 15.34 30.10
C ALA A 121 5.43 14.54 30.11
N THR A 122 6.11 14.51 31.26
CA THR A 122 7.41 13.84 31.42
C THR A 122 7.44 12.96 32.67
N ASN A 123 8.07 11.77 32.56
CA ASN A 123 8.24 10.79 33.65
C ASN A 123 6.93 10.32 34.28
N ASN A 124 6.20 9.44 33.57
CA ASN A 124 4.92 8.86 34.00
C ASN A 124 3.80 9.90 34.25
N SER A 125 3.85 11.04 33.56
CA SER A 125 2.88 12.13 33.73
C SER A 125 1.81 12.13 32.64
N ILE A 126 0.78 12.95 32.81
CA ILE A 126 -0.35 13.05 31.87
C ILE A 126 -0.63 14.52 31.53
N VAL A 127 -0.84 14.81 30.25
CA VAL A 127 -1.42 16.08 29.77
C VAL A 127 -2.69 15.81 28.99
N ASP A 128 -3.79 16.45 29.39
CA ASP A 128 -5.08 16.38 28.70
C ASP A 128 -5.48 17.76 28.18
N ASN A 129 -5.79 17.85 26.89
CA ASN A 129 -6.37 19.05 26.28
C ASN A 129 -7.85 18.82 25.92
N TYR A 130 -8.75 19.52 26.58
CA TYR A 130 -10.20 19.50 26.33
C TYR A 130 -10.69 20.69 25.50
N ASP A 131 -9.88 21.74 25.34
CA ASP A 131 -10.20 22.90 24.52
C ASP A 131 -9.02 23.26 23.61
N THR A 132 -8.39 24.43 23.70
CA THR A 132 -7.49 24.91 22.64
C THR A 132 -6.05 25.05 23.11
N VAL A 133 -5.12 24.48 22.34
CA VAL A 133 -3.67 24.70 22.46
C VAL A 133 -3.17 25.30 21.15
N MET A 134 -2.64 26.51 21.21
CA MET A 134 -1.96 27.19 20.12
C MET A 134 -0.48 27.31 20.46
N ASN A 135 0.37 26.69 19.66
CA ASN A 135 1.82 26.69 19.89
C ASN A 135 2.56 27.11 18.62
N THR A 136 3.45 28.10 18.72
CA THR A 136 4.29 28.53 17.59
C THR A 136 5.68 27.93 17.62
N GLY A 137 6.13 27.38 18.76
CA GLY A 137 7.36 26.61 18.85
C GLY A 137 7.21 25.16 18.39
N ASN A 138 8.09 24.28 18.87
CA ASN A 138 8.37 22.98 18.26
C ASN A 138 7.19 21.99 18.27
N THR A 139 6.50 21.82 19.38
CA THR A 139 5.52 20.74 19.58
C THR A 139 4.24 21.24 20.25
N GLY A 140 3.08 20.92 19.65
CA GLY A 140 1.77 21.26 20.24
C GLY A 140 1.55 20.56 21.58
N MET A 141 1.59 19.22 21.58
CA MET A 141 1.56 18.42 22.81
C MET A 141 2.58 17.29 22.79
N ARG A 142 3.27 17.03 23.91
CA ARG A 142 4.29 15.98 23.99
C ARG A 142 4.15 15.09 25.22
N ALA A 143 4.52 13.82 25.05
CA ALA A 143 4.67 12.84 26.12
C ALA A 143 6.04 12.15 26.05
N THR A 144 6.79 12.15 27.16
CA THR A 144 8.10 11.50 27.26
C THR A 144 8.25 10.60 28.49
N TYR A 145 9.02 9.51 28.37
CA TYR A 145 9.33 8.57 29.46
C TYR A 145 8.09 8.01 30.15
N TYR A 146 7.37 7.11 29.46
CA TYR A 146 6.16 6.44 29.97
C TYR A 146 4.99 7.39 30.25
N SER A 147 4.96 8.55 29.60
CA SER A 147 3.92 9.56 29.80
C SER A 147 2.81 9.45 28.75
N THR A 148 1.71 10.18 28.98
CA THR A 148 0.57 10.21 28.05
C THR A 148 0.16 11.64 27.71
N ALA A 149 -0.11 11.90 26.44
CA ALA A 149 -0.73 13.14 25.97
C ALA A 149 -2.07 12.81 25.28
N ASN A 150 -3.18 13.38 25.78
CA ASN A 150 -4.51 13.19 25.22
C ASN A 150 -5.07 14.52 24.70
N ASN A 151 -5.44 14.57 23.42
CA ASN A 151 -6.12 15.71 22.83
C ASN A 151 -7.59 15.38 22.57
N TYR A 152 -8.50 15.95 23.35
CA TYR A 152 -9.95 15.95 23.11
C TYR A 152 -10.44 17.24 22.40
N GLY A 153 -9.67 18.32 22.49
CA GLY A 153 -9.97 19.61 21.89
C GLY A 153 -9.25 19.87 20.57
N THR A 154 -8.70 21.08 20.40
CA THR A 154 -7.98 21.52 19.19
C THR A 154 -6.53 21.85 19.51
N ILE A 155 -5.61 21.31 18.71
CA ILE A 155 -4.21 21.74 18.67
C ILE A 155 -3.98 22.50 17.37
N ILE A 156 -3.38 23.67 17.46
CA ILE A 156 -2.88 24.46 16.34
C ILE A 156 -1.38 24.64 16.55
N ASN A 157 -0.56 24.01 15.72
CA ASN A 157 0.89 24.06 15.88
C ASN A 157 1.59 24.41 14.56
N ASN A 158 2.59 25.29 14.64
CA ASN A 158 3.40 25.67 13.49
C ASN A 158 4.82 25.07 13.51
N GLY A 159 5.24 24.46 14.62
CA GLY A 159 6.50 23.72 14.69
C GLY A 159 6.41 22.29 14.16
N VAL A 160 7.46 21.53 14.45
CA VAL A 160 7.72 20.20 13.88
C VAL A 160 6.60 19.19 14.18
N TYR A 161 6.04 19.18 15.39
CA TYR A 161 5.12 18.12 15.82
C TYR A 161 3.77 18.68 16.27
N GLY A 162 2.66 18.20 15.70
CA GLY A 162 1.33 18.43 16.27
C GLY A 162 1.22 17.75 17.63
N MET A 163 1.48 16.44 17.66
CA MET A 163 1.69 15.66 18.88
C MET A 163 2.92 14.76 18.77
N ASP A 164 3.64 14.55 19.87
CA ASP A 164 4.84 13.71 19.94
C ASP A 164 4.82 12.75 21.15
N ALA A 165 5.15 11.49 20.92
CA ALA A 165 5.29 10.45 21.93
C ALA A 165 6.67 9.79 21.84
N TYR A 166 7.45 9.90 22.91
CA TYR A 166 8.84 9.46 22.96
C TYR A 166 9.15 8.54 24.14
N SER A 167 9.92 7.48 23.90
CA SER A 167 10.39 6.53 24.93
C SER A 167 9.25 5.90 25.74
N TYR A 168 8.57 4.92 25.16
CA TYR A 168 7.47 4.18 25.78
C TYR A 168 6.24 5.03 26.14
N SER A 169 6.05 6.15 25.45
CA SER A 169 4.97 7.10 25.73
C SER A 169 3.81 6.95 24.75
N THR A 170 2.69 7.61 25.04
CA THR A 170 1.47 7.54 24.23
C THR A 170 0.96 8.93 23.86
N ALA A 171 0.61 9.12 22.58
CA ALA A 171 -0.12 10.30 22.09
C ALA A 171 -1.47 9.87 21.51
N ASN A 172 -2.56 10.34 22.12
CA ASN A 172 -3.94 10.04 21.70
C ASN A 172 -4.63 11.30 21.20
N ASN A 173 -5.11 11.29 19.96
CA ASN A 173 -5.93 12.36 19.41
C ASN A 173 -7.39 11.92 19.26
N TYR A 174 -8.26 12.45 20.10
CA TYR A 174 -9.72 12.35 20.00
C TYR A 174 -10.35 13.59 19.33
N GLY A 175 -9.65 14.72 19.36
CA GLY A 175 -10.09 16.00 18.83
C GLY A 175 -9.51 16.33 17.45
N THR A 176 -9.10 17.58 17.26
CA THR A 176 -8.53 18.07 16.00
C THR A 176 -7.09 18.53 16.18
N ILE A 177 -6.22 18.14 15.25
CA ILE A 177 -4.86 18.67 15.10
C ILE A 177 -4.77 19.42 13.79
N MET A 178 -4.25 20.64 13.83
CA MET A 178 -3.88 21.44 12.66
C MET A 178 -2.40 21.78 12.79
N ASN A 179 -1.55 21.04 12.08
CA ASN A 179 -0.10 21.20 12.15
C ASN A 179 0.49 21.62 10.80
N ASN A 180 1.37 22.63 10.82
CA ASN A 180 2.07 23.09 9.62
C ASN A 180 3.52 22.61 9.52
N GLY A 181 4.07 21.99 10.56
CA GLY A 181 5.39 21.35 10.46
C GLY A 181 5.33 19.88 10.06
N TRP A 182 6.41 19.16 10.32
CA TRP A 182 6.72 17.89 9.66
C TRP A 182 5.74 16.77 10.00
N TYR A 183 5.32 16.65 11.26
CA TYR A 183 4.56 15.51 11.76
C TYR A 183 3.23 15.96 12.35
N GLY A 184 2.13 15.35 11.89
CA GLY A 184 0.83 15.49 12.56
C GLY A 184 0.86 14.83 13.94
N ILE A 185 1.17 13.53 13.98
CA ILE A 185 1.44 12.77 15.22
C ILE A 185 2.68 11.89 15.03
N HIS A 186 3.59 11.91 15.99
CA HIS A 186 4.83 11.14 15.96
C HIS A 186 4.93 10.16 17.15
N ALA A 187 5.25 8.90 16.86
CA ALA A 187 5.63 7.91 17.87
C ALA A 187 7.06 7.40 17.62
N TYR A 188 7.91 7.53 18.62
CA TYR A 188 9.32 7.15 18.55
C TYR A 188 9.79 6.35 19.76
N SER A 189 10.62 5.32 19.52
CA SER A 189 11.23 4.47 20.54
C SER A 189 10.19 3.81 21.44
N HIS A 190 9.60 2.73 20.95
CA HIS A 190 8.64 1.89 21.68
C HIS A 190 7.35 2.64 22.07
N SER A 191 7.00 3.70 21.34
CA SER A 191 5.87 4.58 21.68
C SER A 191 4.64 4.28 20.82
N MET A 192 3.51 4.88 21.20
CA MET A 192 2.22 4.71 20.54
C MET A 192 1.62 6.06 20.11
N ALA A 193 1.04 6.09 18.91
CA ALA A 193 0.31 7.23 18.38
C ALA A 193 -1.06 6.79 17.85
N ASP A 194 -2.14 7.15 18.54
CA ASP A 194 -3.50 6.79 18.15
C ASP A 194 -4.30 8.03 17.74
N ASN A 195 -4.95 7.95 16.57
CA ASN A 195 -5.87 8.98 16.09
C ASN A 195 -7.30 8.45 16.00
N TYR A 196 -8.16 8.92 16.90
CA TYR A 196 -9.62 8.75 16.86
C TYR A 196 -10.32 9.95 16.23
N GLY A 197 -9.68 11.12 16.24
CA GLY A 197 -10.21 12.38 15.75
C GLY A 197 -9.76 12.73 14.33
N THR A 198 -9.41 14.00 14.12
CA THR A 198 -8.95 14.54 12.84
C THR A 198 -7.53 15.09 12.93
N VAL A 199 -6.67 14.68 12.01
CA VAL A 199 -5.35 15.28 11.80
C VAL A 199 -5.34 15.99 10.46
N LYS A 200 -5.03 17.29 10.46
CA LYS A 200 -4.72 18.09 9.26
C LYS A 200 -3.26 18.49 9.35
N ASN A 201 -2.43 17.93 8.49
CA ASN A 201 -1.00 18.19 8.48
C ASN A 201 -0.52 18.66 7.11
N ASN A 202 0.24 19.75 7.08
CA ASN A 202 0.81 20.30 5.84
C ASN A 202 2.27 19.91 5.61
N GLY A 203 2.95 19.33 6.61
CA GLY A 203 4.29 18.77 6.42
C GLY A 203 4.29 17.32 5.95
N ASP A 204 5.47 16.72 5.98
CA ASP A 204 5.75 15.46 5.29
C ASP A 204 4.91 14.27 5.78
N PHE A 205 4.58 14.20 7.07
CA PHE A 205 4.00 13.01 7.68
C PHE A 205 2.69 13.29 8.40
N GLY A 206 1.62 12.61 7.99
CA GLY A 206 0.35 12.62 8.73
C GLY A 206 0.50 11.99 10.11
N ILE A 207 0.79 10.69 10.16
CA ILE A 207 1.12 9.96 11.40
C ILE A 207 2.32 9.03 11.16
N THR A 208 3.22 8.92 12.14
CA THR A 208 4.43 8.09 12.04
C THR A 208 4.63 7.16 13.23
N ALA A 209 5.24 6.01 12.95
CA ALA A 209 5.78 5.08 13.93
C ALA A 209 7.22 4.70 13.58
N ILE A 210 8.16 5.02 14.46
CA ILE A 210 9.59 4.78 14.23
C ILE A 210 10.21 4.04 15.43
N TYR A 211 11.10 3.09 15.14
CA TYR A 211 11.92 2.38 16.12
C TYR A 211 11.08 1.61 17.17
N ASN A 212 10.57 0.44 16.77
CA ASN A 212 9.68 -0.41 17.56
C ASN A 212 8.37 0.25 18.01
N SER A 213 7.87 1.23 17.24
CA SER A 213 6.68 1.99 17.62
C SER A 213 5.45 1.53 16.84
N THR A 214 4.27 1.91 17.34
CA THR A 214 3.00 1.64 16.68
C THR A 214 2.20 2.92 16.48
N ALA A 215 1.56 3.06 15.32
CA ALA A 215 0.61 4.13 15.09
C ALA A 215 -0.68 3.61 14.48
N THR A 216 -1.82 4.05 15.01
CA THR A 216 -3.14 3.59 14.61
C THR A 216 -4.07 4.75 14.27
N ASN A 217 -4.71 4.69 13.10
CA ASN A 217 -5.73 5.63 12.69
C ASN A 217 -7.12 4.99 12.72
N TYR A 218 -7.97 5.41 13.65
CA TYR A 218 -9.41 5.15 13.67
C TYR A 218 -10.22 6.30 13.07
N GLY A 219 -9.66 7.51 13.09
CA GLY A 219 -10.29 8.74 12.63
C GLY A 219 -9.95 9.12 11.19
N THR A 220 -9.73 10.42 10.96
CA THR A 220 -9.39 10.97 9.65
C THR A 220 -8.00 11.63 9.66
N ILE A 221 -7.17 11.28 8.68
CA ILE A 221 -5.92 11.98 8.36
C ILE A 221 -6.11 12.71 7.04
N MET A 222 -5.77 14.00 7.02
CA MET A 222 -5.66 14.84 5.83
C MET A 222 -4.23 15.38 5.80
N ASN A 223 -3.40 14.84 4.92
CA ASN A 223 -1.99 15.21 4.83
C ASN A 223 -1.64 15.69 3.42
N ASN A 224 -0.91 16.79 3.32
CA ASN A 224 -0.47 17.35 2.04
C ASN A 224 1.01 17.05 1.72
N GLY A 225 1.74 16.48 2.68
CA GLY A 225 3.12 16.04 2.47
C GLY A 225 3.23 14.61 1.97
N TRP A 226 4.45 14.07 2.03
CA TRP A 226 4.84 12.84 1.35
C TRP A 226 4.09 11.59 1.83
N TYR A 227 3.77 11.48 3.12
CA TYR A 227 3.28 10.24 3.73
C TYR A 227 2.00 10.49 4.53
N GLY A 228 0.90 9.82 4.15
CA GLY A 228 -0.30 9.78 4.98
C GLY A 228 -0.03 9.06 6.31
N MET A 229 0.53 7.86 6.24
CA MET A 229 1.11 7.14 7.39
C MET A 229 2.46 6.51 7.03
N TYR A 230 3.41 6.54 7.96
CA TYR A 230 4.77 6.02 7.74
C TYR A 230 5.27 5.15 8.91
N ALA A 231 5.82 3.98 8.59
CA ALA A 231 6.48 3.08 9.54
C ALA A 231 7.94 2.83 9.15
N ASP A 232 8.85 2.98 10.10
CA ASP A 232 10.28 2.72 9.90
C ASP A 232 10.88 1.93 11.06
N GLY A 233 11.61 0.86 10.73
CA GLY A 233 12.31 0.07 11.70
C GLY A 233 13.57 0.74 12.25
N LEU A 234 14.28 1.51 11.41
CA LEU A 234 15.64 2.04 11.59
C LEU A 234 16.68 1.06 12.20
N TYR A 235 17.96 1.30 11.93
CA TYR A 235 19.12 0.58 12.50
C TYR A 235 19.34 -0.88 12.08
N ASP A 236 20.55 -1.37 12.39
CA ASP A 236 20.99 -2.76 12.28
C ASP A 236 21.40 -3.26 13.68
N PRO A 237 20.70 -4.23 14.29
CA PRO A 237 19.52 -4.91 13.75
C PRO A 237 18.28 -3.98 13.71
N PRO A 238 17.38 -4.18 12.73
CA PRO A 238 16.16 -3.37 12.60
C PRO A 238 15.22 -3.62 13.79
N LEU A 239 14.52 -2.56 14.22
CA LEU A 239 13.44 -2.64 15.20
C LEU A 239 12.08 -2.33 14.54
N PRO A 240 11.37 -3.33 13.99
CA PRO A 240 10.17 -3.16 13.18
C PRO A 240 9.11 -2.24 13.80
N SER A 241 8.56 -1.32 13.01
CA SER A 241 7.41 -0.50 13.39
C SER A 241 6.14 -0.93 12.65
N THR A 242 4.98 -0.56 13.19
CA THR A 242 3.69 -0.91 12.60
C THR A 242 2.77 0.30 12.46
N ILE A 243 2.14 0.44 11.30
CA ILE A 243 1.06 1.41 11.06
C ILE A 243 -0.24 0.69 10.70
N ASN A 244 -1.34 1.06 11.36
CA ASN A 244 -2.67 0.48 11.16
C ASN A 244 -3.67 1.55 10.78
N ASN A 245 -4.42 1.36 9.70
CA ASN A 245 -5.51 2.26 9.33
C ASN A 245 -6.87 1.55 9.38
N TYR A 246 -7.72 1.91 10.33
CA TYR A 246 -9.13 1.55 10.41
C TYR A 246 -10.05 2.68 9.89
N GLY A 247 -9.54 3.90 9.86
CA GLY A 247 -10.28 5.10 9.47
C GLY A 247 -10.07 5.51 8.01
N ILE A 248 -9.94 6.81 7.79
CA ILE A 248 -9.78 7.42 6.46
C ILE A 248 -8.43 8.16 6.39
N ILE A 249 -7.66 7.86 5.36
CA ILE A 249 -6.48 8.64 4.97
C ILE A 249 -6.81 9.37 3.67
N LYS A 250 -6.56 10.66 3.65
CA LYS A 250 -6.49 11.49 2.45
C LYS A 250 -5.09 12.10 2.40
N ASN A 251 -4.28 11.65 1.46
CA ASN A 251 -2.93 12.13 1.30
C ASN A 251 -2.74 12.65 -0.12
N ASP A 252 -2.20 13.85 -0.29
CA ASP A 252 -1.96 14.44 -1.60
C ASP A 252 -0.51 14.22 -2.09
N GLY A 253 0.41 13.81 -1.20
CA GLY A 253 1.79 13.45 -1.58
C GLY A 253 1.95 12.00 -2.02
N ASP A 254 3.21 11.59 -2.13
CA ASP A 254 3.64 10.36 -2.81
C ASP A 254 3.00 9.08 -2.26
N TYR A 255 2.90 8.92 -0.94
CA TYR A 255 2.55 7.66 -0.29
C TYR A 255 1.32 7.80 0.61
N GLY A 256 0.25 7.05 0.31
CA GLY A 256 -0.89 6.96 1.21
C GLY A 256 -0.50 6.28 2.53
N MET A 257 0.12 5.10 2.43
CA MET A 257 0.72 4.36 3.55
C MET A 257 2.05 3.75 3.13
N TYR A 258 3.07 3.87 3.98
CA TYR A 258 4.42 3.36 3.66
C TYR A 258 5.08 2.60 4.82
N ALA A 259 5.47 1.36 4.55
CA ALA A 259 6.30 0.55 5.44
C ALA A 259 7.74 0.44 4.91
N TYR A 260 8.70 0.79 5.75
CA TYR A 260 10.12 0.82 5.46
C TYR A 260 10.94 0.04 6.49
N SER A 261 12.00 -0.64 6.02
CA SER A 261 12.97 -1.38 6.84
C SER A 261 12.32 -2.33 7.84
N HIS A 262 11.87 -3.50 7.36
CA HIS A 262 11.25 -4.57 8.16
C HIS A 262 9.92 -4.19 8.84
N SER A 263 9.31 -3.08 8.44
CA SER A 263 8.07 -2.58 9.05
C SER A 263 6.82 -3.16 8.38
N THR A 264 5.67 -2.95 9.04
CA THR A 264 4.37 -3.39 8.54
C THR A 264 3.40 -2.23 8.40
N ALA A 265 2.65 -2.22 7.30
CA ALA A 265 1.51 -1.35 7.11
C ALA A 265 0.25 -2.18 6.84
N ASP A 266 -0.79 -1.97 7.63
CA ASP A 266 -2.08 -2.66 7.50
C ASP A 266 -3.22 -1.66 7.29
N ASN A 267 -3.93 -1.80 6.17
CA ASN A 267 -5.12 -1.00 5.88
C ASN A 267 -6.40 -1.83 6.02
N TYR A 268 -7.21 -1.54 7.03
CA TYR A 268 -8.58 -2.05 7.23
C TYR A 268 -9.64 -1.03 6.78
N GLY A 269 -9.27 0.24 6.66
CA GLY A 269 -10.14 1.35 6.32
C GLY A 269 -10.04 1.79 4.86
N THR A 270 -10.07 3.10 4.64
CA THR A 270 -9.95 3.71 3.31
C THR A 270 -8.69 4.56 3.19
N VAL A 271 -7.90 4.32 2.15
CA VAL A 271 -6.79 5.19 1.71
C VAL A 271 -7.17 5.87 0.42
N LYS A 272 -7.13 7.21 0.40
CA LYS A 272 -7.23 8.02 -0.82
C LYS A 272 -5.91 8.76 -0.98
N ASN A 273 -5.17 8.43 -2.03
CA ASN A 273 -3.85 9.02 -2.28
C ASN A 273 -3.79 9.69 -3.65
N GLY A 274 -3.33 10.95 -3.65
CA GLY A 274 -3.13 11.77 -4.84
C GLY A 274 -1.81 11.49 -5.56
N GLY A 275 -0.77 11.06 -4.83
CA GLY A 275 0.56 10.79 -5.38
C GLY A 275 0.79 9.35 -5.84
N ASP A 276 2.06 9.02 -6.08
CA ASP A 276 2.49 7.85 -6.84
C ASP A 276 2.08 6.49 -6.29
N TYR A 277 1.96 6.35 -4.96
CA TYR A 277 1.81 5.08 -4.29
C TYR A 277 0.64 5.10 -3.30
N GLY A 278 -0.41 4.34 -3.59
CA GLY A 278 -1.50 4.18 -2.63
C GLY A 278 -1.02 3.52 -1.33
N MET A 279 -0.26 2.43 -1.47
CA MET A 279 0.37 1.72 -0.36
C MET A 279 1.67 1.04 -0.80
N ARG A 280 2.76 1.16 -0.02
CA ARG A 280 4.10 0.68 -0.41
C ARG A 280 4.80 -0.06 0.72
N ALA A 281 5.56 -1.11 0.37
CA ALA A 281 6.51 -1.79 1.24
C ALA A 281 7.93 -1.81 0.61
N THR A 282 8.94 -1.47 1.40
CA THR A 282 10.35 -1.38 0.96
C THR A 282 11.31 -1.99 2.00
N TYR A 283 12.35 -2.70 1.55
CA TYR A 283 13.38 -3.35 2.37
C TYR A 283 12.83 -4.32 3.42
N TYR A 284 12.47 -5.53 2.99
CA TYR A 284 11.95 -6.60 3.86
C TYR A 284 10.66 -6.24 4.61
N SER A 285 9.91 -5.26 4.10
CA SER A 285 8.68 -4.77 4.74
C SER A 285 7.44 -5.47 4.17
N THR A 286 6.32 -5.30 4.87
CA THR A 286 5.03 -5.85 4.46
C THR A 286 3.96 -4.77 4.38
N ALA A 287 3.16 -4.81 3.31
CA ALA A 287 1.94 -4.01 3.16
C ALA A 287 0.73 -4.93 2.98
N ASN A 288 -0.30 -4.81 3.83
CA ASN A 288 -1.53 -5.59 3.71
C ASN A 288 -2.74 -4.66 3.55
N ASN A 289 -3.54 -4.92 2.53
CA ASN A 289 -4.79 -4.20 2.30
C ASN A 289 -6.00 -5.11 2.54
N TYR A 290 -6.69 -4.92 3.66
CA TYR A 290 -7.98 -5.52 4.00
C TYR A 290 -9.17 -4.60 3.72
N GLY A 291 -8.93 -3.35 3.36
CA GLY A 291 -9.95 -2.36 3.03
C GLY A 291 -9.84 -1.84 1.60
N THR A 292 -10.08 -0.55 1.42
CA THR A 292 -10.08 0.09 0.09
C THR A 292 -8.92 1.07 -0.09
N ILE A 293 -8.15 0.89 -1.16
CA ILE A 293 -7.18 1.86 -1.66
C ILE A 293 -7.74 2.52 -2.93
N LYS A 294 -7.71 3.85 -2.98
CA LYS A 294 -7.99 4.67 -4.16
C LYS A 294 -6.78 5.55 -4.43
N ASN A 295 -6.01 5.21 -5.44
CA ASN A 295 -4.80 5.95 -5.82
C ASN A 295 -5.00 6.63 -7.17
N SER A 296 -4.64 7.91 -7.26
CA SER A 296 -4.73 8.68 -8.50
C SER A 296 -3.40 9.16 -9.06
N GLY A 297 -2.28 8.96 -8.37
CA GLY A 297 -0.97 9.30 -8.92
C GLY A 297 -0.43 8.26 -9.89
N ASP A 298 0.78 8.48 -10.38
CA ASP A 298 1.21 7.95 -11.67
C ASP A 298 1.71 6.50 -11.62
N TYR A 299 1.94 5.94 -10.43
CA TYR A 299 2.68 4.69 -10.29
C TYR A 299 1.82 3.53 -9.79
N TYR A 300 2.02 3.05 -8.56
CA TYR A 300 1.38 1.85 -8.05
C TYR A 300 0.16 2.16 -7.18
N GLY A 301 -0.97 1.49 -7.42
CA GLY A 301 -2.02 1.41 -6.41
C GLY A 301 -1.49 0.76 -5.13
N MET A 302 -0.78 -0.36 -5.28
CA MET A 302 -0.08 -1.04 -4.19
C MET A 302 1.24 -1.65 -4.70
N GLY A 303 2.33 -1.59 -3.93
CA GLY A 303 3.58 -2.20 -4.42
C GLY A 303 4.61 -2.60 -3.38
N ALA A 304 5.54 -3.45 -3.81
CA ALA A 304 6.61 -3.99 -2.99
C ALA A 304 7.98 -3.88 -3.70
N THR A 305 9.03 -3.54 -2.95
CA THR A 305 10.40 -3.50 -3.48
C THR A 305 11.45 -3.96 -2.46
N TYR A 306 12.58 -4.49 -2.96
CA TYR A 306 13.70 -4.99 -2.16
C TYR A 306 13.27 -6.02 -1.11
N TYR A 307 12.97 -7.24 -1.56
CA TYR A 307 12.59 -8.37 -0.69
C TYR A 307 11.31 -8.14 0.14
N SER A 308 10.44 -7.23 -0.32
CA SER A 308 9.21 -6.88 0.40
C SER A 308 8.00 -7.64 -0.15
N THR A 309 6.90 -7.60 0.61
CA THR A 309 5.63 -8.22 0.21
C THR A 309 4.48 -7.22 0.26
N ALA A 310 3.59 -7.26 -0.73
CA ALA A 310 2.32 -6.53 -0.71
C ALA A 310 1.13 -7.46 -1.00
N ASN A 311 0.17 -7.51 -0.08
CA ASN A 311 -0.99 -8.39 -0.13
C ASN A 311 -2.30 -7.60 -0.21
N ASN A 312 -3.06 -7.76 -1.28
CA ASN A 312 -4.40 -7.19 -1.40
C ASN A 312 -5.46 -8.25 -1.10
N TYR A 313 -6.19 -8.10 -0.01
CA TYR A 313 -7.32 -8.96 0.39
C TYR A 313 -8.68 -8.37 0.02
N ASP A 314 -8.77 -7.07 -0.23
CA ASP A 314 -10.00 -6.41 -0.66
C ASP A 314 -9.76 -5.58 -1.92
N THR A 315 -9.87 -4.24 -1.91
CA THR A 315 -10.02 -3.48 -3.16
C THR A 315 -8.90 -2.47 -3.36
N VAL A 316 -8.23 -2.56 -4.51
CA VAL A 316 -7.32 -1.53 -5.03
C VAL A 316 -7.93 -0.91 -6.28
N ILE A 317 -8.09 0.40 -6.29
CA ILE A 317 -8.50 1.20 -7.45
C ILE A 317 -7.36 2.17 -7.76
N ASN A 318 -6.80 2.06 -8.96
CA ASN A 318 -5.67 2.89 -9.38
C ASN A 318 -5.94 3.49 -10.76
N THR A 319 -5.65 4.78 -10.93
CA THR A 319 -5.64 5.44 -12.24
C THR A 319 -4.23 5.66 -12.79
N GLY A 320 -3.19 5.39 -12.00
CA GLY A 320 -1.81 5.38 -12.44
C GLY A 320 -1.44 4.19 -13.31
N ASN A 321 -0.16 4.07 -13.61
CA ASN A 321 0.41 3.09 -14.52
C ASN A 321 0.11 1.63 -14.12
N THR A 322 0.21 1.30 -12.83
CA THR A 322 0.15 -0.10 -12.37
C THR A 322 -0.78 -0.31 -11.17
N GLY A 323 -1.70 -1.26 -11.25
CA GLY A 323 -2.58 -1.62 -10.14
C GLY A 323 -1.80 -2.15 -8.94
N MET A 324 -1.09 -3.28 -9.13
CA MET A 324 -0.16 -3.83 -8.14
C MET A 324 1.19 -4.20 -8.77
N GLY A 325 2.32 -3.90 -8.11
CA GLY A 325 3.64 -4.16 -8.69
C GLY A 325 4.74 -4.57 -7.72
N ALA A 326 5.59 -5.52 -8.13
CA ALA A 326 6.77 -5.98 -7.39
C ALA A 326 8.07 -5.78 -8.18
N THR A 327 9.14 -5.36 -7.50
CA THR A 327 10.50 -5.25 -8.06
C THR A 327 11.58 -5.70 -7.07
N TYR A 328 12.75 -6.13 -7.57
CA TYR A 328 13.91 -6.50 -6.76
C TYR A 328 13.60 -7.57 -5.70
N TYR A 329 13.35 -8.80 -6.15
CA TYR A 329 13.10 -9.96 -5.28
C TYR A 329 11.85 -9.84 -4.40
N SER A 330 10.86 -9.05 -4.83
CA SER A 330 9.65 -8.79 -4.05
C SER A 330 8.46 -9.58 -4.57
N THR A 331 7.40 -9.66 -3.77
CA THR A 331 6.18 -10.37 -4.12
C THR A 331 4.95 -9.47 -3.97
N VAL A 332 4.04 -9.53 -4.94
CA VAL A 332 2.68 -8.99 -4.79
C VAL A 332 1.64 -10.10 -4.95
N ASN A 333 0.68 -10.15 -4.04
CA ASN A 333 -0.41 -11.13 -4.03
C ASN A 333 -1.75 -10.40 -4.06
N ASN A 334 -2.58 -10.70 -5.05
CA ASN A 334 -3.97 -10.22 -5.11
C ASN A 334 -4.93 -11.35 -4.76
N TYR A 335 -5.56 -11.30 -3.60
CA TYR A 335 -6.68 -12.15 -3.19
C TYR A 335 -8.05 -11.47 -3.41
N GLY A 336 -8.06 -10.13 -3.46
CA GLY A 336 -9.26 -9.33 -3.67
C GLY A 336 -9.46 -8.86 -5.11
N THR A 337 -9.84 -7.60 -5.29
CA THR A 337 -10.05 -6.98 -6.60
C THR A 337 -9.07 -5.84 -6.86
N VAL A 338 -8.40 -5.89 -8.00
CA VAL A 338 -7.62 -4.78 -8.57
C VAL A 338 -8.39 -4.18 -9.74
N LYS A 339 -8.65 -2.87 -9.71
CA LYS A 339 -9.18 -2.09 -10.82
C LYS A 339 -8.15 -1.06 -11.22
N ASN A 340 -7.56 -1.22 -12.40
CA ASN A 340 -6.53 -0.34 -12.90
C ASN A 340 -6.90 0.22 -14.27
N ASN A 341 -6.66 1.51 -14.47
CA ASN A 341 -6.86 2.17 -15.76
C ASN A 341 -5.55 2.59 -16.43
N GLY A 342 -4.38 2.15 -15.94
CA GLY A 342 -3.09 2.33 -16.61
C GLY A 342 -2.61 1.08 -17.33
N TRP A 343 -1.33 1.08 -17.73
CA TRP A 343 -0.75 -0.01 -18.52
C TRP A 343 -0.85 -1.39 -17.89
N TYR A 344 -0.61 -1.53 -16.59
CA TYR A 344 -0.44 -2.85 -15.97
C TYR A 344 -1.49 -3.10 -14.88
N GLY A 345 -2.33 -4.13 -15.02
CA GLY A 345 -3.17 -4.57 -13.92
C GLY A 345 -2.31 -5.06 -12.75
N MET A 346 -1.41 -6.00 -13.03
CA MET A 346 -0.34 -6.43 -12.12
C MET A 346 1.00 -6.56 -12.85
N TYR A 347 2.10 -6.23 -12.17
CA TYR A 347 3.45 -6.26 -12.75
C TYR A 347 4.47 -6.97 -11.85
N ALA A 348 5.31 -7.81 -12.46
CA ALA A 348 6.49 -8.41 -11.84
C ALA A 348 7.77 -8.01 -12.57
N GLY A 349 8.62 -7.21 -11.91
CA GLY A 349 9.95 -6.89 -12.41
C GLY A 349 11.00 -7.96 -12.10
N PRO A 350 12.29 -7.63 -12.24
CA PRO A 350 13.38 -8.58 -12.09
C PRO A 350 13.33 -9.36 -10.77
N TYR A 351 13.40 -10.68 -10.89
CA TYR A 351 13.40 -11.68 -9.82
C TYR A 351 12.19 -11.60 -8.88
N SER A 352 11.12 -10.93 -9.30
CA SER A 352 9.94 -10.66 -8.50
C SER A 352 8.76 -11.52 -8.96
N THR A 353 7.75 -11.62 -8.11
CA THR A 353 6.56 -12.46 -8.37
C THR A 353 5.28 -11.66 -8.21
N ALA A 354 4.36 -11.82 -9.16
CA ALA A 354 3.00 -11.29 -9.09
C ALA A 354 2.00 -12.46 -9.16
N ASN A 355 1.28 -12.70 -8.07
CA ASN A 355 0.27 -13.77 -7.98
C ASN A 355 -1.14 -13.18 -7.91
N ASN A 356 -1.99 -13.55 -8.86
CA ASN A 356 -3.41 -13.22 -8.83
C ASN A 356 -4.24 -14.43 -8.41
N TYR A 357 -4.82 -14.38 -7.21
CA TYR A 357 -5.83 -15.32 -6.73
C TYR A 357 -7.26 -14.77 -6.84
N GLY A 358 -7.39 -13.44 -6.94
CA GLY A 358 -8.66 -12.73 -7.04
C GLY A 358 -8.97 -12.28 -8.46
N ILE A 359 -9.43 -11.03 -8.57
CA ILE A 359 -9.89 -10.43 -9.84
C ILE A 359 -9.00 -9.24 -10.21
N ILE A 360 -8.52 -9.22 -11.45
CA ILE A 360 -7.92 -8.05 -12.08
C ILE A 360 -8.89 -7.51 -13.12
N LYS A 361 -9.15 -6.20 -13.09
CA LYS A 361 -9.84 -5.44 -14.13
C LYS A 361 -8.90 -4.35 -14.62
N ASN A 362 -8.36 -4.50 -15.82
CA ASN A 362 -7.42 -3.55 -16.39
C ASN A 362 -7.92 -2.92 -17.71
N GLY A 363 -7.71 -1.61 -17.83
CA GLY A 363 -8.21 -0.81 -18.94
C GLY A 363 -7.31 -0.77 -20.18
N GLU A 364 -5.98 -0.70 -20.03
CA GLU A 364 -5.09 -0.25 -21.12
C GLU A 364 -4.26 -1.30 -21.84
N ALA A 365 -3.10 -1.73 -21.33
CA ALA A 365 -2.16 -2.53 -22.13
C ALA A 365 -2.18 -4.00 -21.72
N TYR A 366 -1.85 -4.27 -20.46
CA TYR A 366 -1.54 -5.60 -19.94
C TYR A 366 -2.37 -5.91 -18.70
N GLY A 367 -3.13 -7.01 -18.72
CA GLY A 367 -3.79 -7.50 -17.51
C GLY A 367 -2.77 -7.91 -16.44
N MET A 368 -1.79 -8.73 -16.84
CA MET A 368 -0.58 -9.03 -16.07
C MET A 368 0.65 -8.94 -16.97
N ASP A 369 1.76 -8.41 -16.47
CA ASP A 369 3.03 -8.34 -17.20
C ASP A 369 4.21 -8.77 -16.32
N THR A 370 5.24 -9.33 -16.96
CA THR A 370 6.50 -9.66 -16.29
C THR A 370 7.73 -9.38 -17.16
N TYR A 371 8.77 -8.88 -16.52
CA TYR A 371 10.12 -8.70 -17.08
C TYR A 371 11.16 -9.34 -16.17
N ASN A 372 11.76 -10.45 -16.61
CA ASN A 372 12.71 -11.24 -15.81
C ASN A 372 12.15 -11.63 -14.41
N GLY A 373 10.83 -11.81 -14.31
CA GLY A 373 10.11 -12.19 -13.10
C GLY A 373 9.03 -13.23 -13.40
N THR A 374 8.12 -13.48 -12.47
CA THR A 374 7.02 -14.45 -12.64
C THR A 374 5.66 -13.82 -12.43
N ALA A 375 4.73 -14.05 -13.35
CA ALA A 375 3.33 -13.66 -13.25
C ALA A 375 2.44 -14.92 -13.24
N ASN A 376 1.75 -15.19 -12.13
CA ASN A 376 0.88 -16.36 -11.98
C ASN A 376 -0.58 -15.92 -11.83
N ASN A 377 -1.46 -16.42 -12.70
CA ASN A 377 -2.89 -16.21 -12.58
C ASN A 377 -3.60 -17.48 -12.09
N TYR A 378 -4.03 -17.48 -10.83
CA TYR A 378 -4.91 -18.47 -10.22
C TYR A 378 -6.37 -18.02 -10.16
N GLY A 379 -6.63 -16.73 -10.40
CA GLY A 379 -7.95 -16.11 -10.38
C GLY A 379 -8.43 -15.71 -11.77
N THR A 380 -9.05 -14.53 -11.88
CA THR A 380 -9.55 -14.01 -13.16
C THR A 380 -8.84 -12.74 -13.57
N VAL A 381 -8.28 -12.72 -14.78
CA VAL A 381 -7.81 -11.49 -15.44
C VAL A 381 -8.88 -11.04 -16.42
N MET A 382 -9.38 -9.81 -16.27
CA MET A 382 -10.22 -9.13 -17.25
C MET A 382 -9.49 -7.90 -17.76
N ASN A 383 -9.01 -7.95 -18.99
CA ASN A 383 -8.30 -6.85 -19.62
C ASN A 383 -9.06 -6.39 -20.86
N THR A 384 -9.36 -5.10 -20.98
CA THR A 384 -9.88 -4.52 -22.23
C THR A 384 -8.77 -4.07 -23.18
N GLY A 385 -7.54 -4.14 -22.69
CA GLY A 385 -6.33 -3.76 -23.39
C GLY A 385 -5.81 -4.73 -24.41
N ASN A 386 -4.60 -4.45 -24.91
CA ASN A 386 -3.96 -5.22 -25.97
C ASN A 386 -3.70 -6.69 -25.57
N THR A 387 -3.21 -6.93 -24.36
CA THR A 387 -2.71 -8.24 -23.95
C THR A 387 -3.22 -8.68 -22.56
N GLY A 388 -3.75 -9.89 -22.45
CA GLY A 388 -4.22 -10.44 -21.17
C GLY A 388 -3.07 -10.68 -20.20
N MET A 389 -2.09 -11.51 -20.60
CA MET A 389 -0.85 -11.73 -19.85
C MET A 389 0.38 -11.65 -20.77
N LYS A 390 1.47 -11.02 -20.32
CA LYS A 390 2.70 -10.90 -21.10
C LYS A 390 3.93 -11.32 -20.30
N ALA A 391 4.87 -11.99 -20.97
CA ALA A 391 6.17 -12.34 -20.44
C ALA A 391 7.30 -11.85 -21.36
N THR A 392 8.29 -11.18 -20.78
CA THR A 392 9.45 -10.62 -21.49
C THR A 392 10.77 -11.00 -20.82
N ASN A 393 11.82 -11.23 -21.62
CA ASN A 393 13.21 -11.35 -21.19
C ASN A 393 13.41 -12.31 -20.01
N TYR A 394 13.26 -13.61 -20.25
CA TYR A 394 13.29 -14.68 -19.24
C TYR A 394 12.17 -14.60 -18.19
N GLY A 395 11.22 -13.68 -18.35
CA GLY A 395 10.00 -13.67 -17.57
C GLY A 395 9.10 -14.85 -17.92
N VAL A 396 8.28 -15.28 -16.95
CA VAL A 396 7.34 -16.40 -17.10
C VAL A 396 5.93 -15.95 -16.72
N ALA A 397 4.97 -16.14 -17.62
CA ALA A 397 3.54 -15.87 -17.39
C ALA A 397 2.76 -17.18 -17.42
N ASN A 398 2.19 -17.58 -16.28
CA ASN A 398 1.43 -18.82 -16.11
C ASN A 398 -0.04 -18.51 -15.87
N ASN A 399 -0.92 -19.08 -16.69
CA ASN A 399 -2.36 -19.04 -16.47
C ASN A 399 -2.88 -20.38 -15.96
N TYR A 400 -3.26 -20.43 -14.69
CA TYR A 400 -3.90 -21.58 -14.04
C TYR A 400 -5.43 -21.48 -13.99
N SER A 401 -6.01 -20.39 -14.45
CA SER A 401 -7.47 -20.17 -14.41
C SER A 401 -7.91 -19.33 -15.60
N ILE A 402 -8.59 -18.19 -15.40
CA ILE A 402 -9.28 -17.51 -16.50
C ILE A 402 -8.55 -16.23 -16.91
N VAL A 403 -8.23 -16.10 -18.19
CA VAL A 403 -7.85 -14.84 -18.84
C VAL A 403 -8.94 -14.45 -19.84
N LYS A 404 -9.59 -13.30 -19.60
CA LYS A 404 -10.51 -12.64 -20.53
C LYS A 404 -9.86 -11.38 -21.05
N ASN A 405 -9.54 -11.34 -22.34
CA ASN A 405 -8.88 -10.19 -22.96
C ASN A 405 -9.69 -9.65 -24.12
N GLY A 406 -9.83 -8.33 -24.24
CA GLY A 406 -10.55 -7.68 -25.33
C GLY A 406 -9.69 -7.38 -26.55
N GLY A 407 -8.37 -7.24 -26.38
CA GLY A 407 -7.43 -6.92 -27.45
C GLY A 407 -6.85 -8.14 -28.17
N ASP A 408 -5.72 -7.93 -28.84
CA ASP A 408 -5.17 -8.89 -29.80
C ASP A 408 -4.62 -10.17 -29.15
N TYR A 409 -4.03 -10.08 -27.97
CA TYR A 409 -3.24 -11.19 -27.41
C TYR A 409 -3.83 -11.68 -26.08
N GLY A 410 -4.32 -12.92 -26.02
CA GLY A 410 -4.70 -13.54 -24.74
C GLY A 410 -3.48 -13.66 -23.83
N MET A 411 -2.45 -14.35 -24.31
CA MET A 411 -1.13 -14.44 -23.68
C MET A 411 -0.01 -14.20 -24.71
N LEU A 412 1.03 -13.45 -24.34
CA LEU A 412 2.16 -13.12 -25.20
C LEU A 412 3.50 -13.45 -24.52
N ALA A 413 4.30 -14.28 -25.18
CA ALA A 413 5.72 -14.45 -24.90
C ALA A 413 6.53 -13.59 -25.87
N TYR A 414 7.39 -12.72 -25.34
CA TYR A 414 8.20 -11.80 -26.12
C TYR A 414 9.69 -11.91 -25.74
N LEU A 415 10.59 -12.03 -26.73
CA LEU A 415 12.06 -12.06 -26.56
C LEU A 415 12.54 -12.83 -25.32
N TYR A 416 12.78 -14.13 -25.44
CA TYR A 416 13.14 -15.02 -24.33
C TYR A 416 12.09 -15.16 -23.21
N GLY A 417 10.90 -14.58 -23.37
CA GLY A 417 9.79 -14.78 -22.43
C GLY A 417 9.10 -16.13 -22.65
N THR A 418 8.44 -16.63 -21.61
CA THR A 418 7.65 -17.87 -21.66
C THR A 418 6.21 -17.60 -21.21
N ALA A 419 5.22 -18.01 -22.01
CA ALA A 419 3.80 -17.88 -21.70
C ALA A 419 3.13 -19.26 -21.72
N ILE A 420 2.53 -19.67 -20.59
CA ILE A 420 1.98 -21.02 -20.41
C ILE A 420 0.52 -20.92 -20.01
N ASN A 421 -0.37 -21.49 -20.82
CA ASN A 421 -1.75 -21.77 -20.43
C ASN A 421 -1.80 -23.17 -19.83
N GLU A 422 -1.85 -23.25 -18.52
CA GLU A 422 -1.77 -24.51 -17.78
C GLU A 422 -3.04 -25.36 -17.97
N THR A 423 -3.03 -26.61 -17.54
CA THR A 423 -4.13 -27.57 -17.80
C THR A 423 -5.52 -27.06 -17.41
N GLU A 424 -5.63 -26.37 -16.28
CA GLU A 424 -6.89 -25.77 -15.79
C GLU A 424 -7.13 -24.35 -16.36
N GLY A 425 -6.17 -23.83 -17.12
CA GLY A 425 -6.19 -22.52 -17.73
C GLY A 425 -7.15 -22.43 -18.91
N THR A 426 -7.94 -21.36 -18.93
CA THR A 426 -8.81 -20.97 -20.04
C THR A 426 -8.46 -19.57 -20.52
N ILE A 427 -8.28 -19.41 -21.83
CA ILE A 427 -8.10 -18.10 -22.47
C ILE A 427 -9.33 -17.79 -23.33
N GLU A 428 -10.00 -16.69 -23.01
CA GLU A 428 -11.07 -16.07 -23.80
C GLU A 428 -10.55 -14.75 -24.38
N ASN A 429 -10.33 -14.67 -25.69
CA ASN A 429 -9.71 -13.49 -26.31
C ASN A 429 -10.56 -12.85 -27.42
N GLY A 430 -10.92 -11.58 -27.28
CA GLY A 430 -11.70 -10.86 -28.29
C GLY A 430 -10.94 -10.62 -29.60
N GLY A 431 -9.61 -10.56 -29.58
CA GLY A 431 -8.78 -10.29 -30.75
C GLY A 431 -8.16 -11.52 -31.40
N ASN A 432 -7.04 -11.31 -32.09
CA ASN A 432 -6.53 -12.26 -33.08
C ASN A 432 -5.91 -13.54 -32.52
N TYR A 433 -5.21 -13.48 -31.39
CA TYR A 433 -4.32 -14.55 -30.91
C TYR A 433 -4.60 -14.91 -29.46
N ARG A 434 -4.85 -16.19 -29.17
CA ARG A 434 -5.01 -16.63 -27.77
C ARG A 434 -3.65 -16.77 -27.13
N MET A 435 -2.68 -17.29 -27.89
CA MET A 435 -1.29 -17.36 -27.48
C MET A 435 -0.37 -16.93 -28.62
N HIS A 436 0.66 -16.14 -28.32
CA HIS A 436 1.67 -15.72 -29.30
C HIS A 436 3.07 -15.83 -28.70
N ALA A 437 3.99 -16.46 -29.43
CA ALA A 437 5.43 -16.37 -29.21
C ALA A 437 6.08 -15.47 -30.27
N GLN A 438 6.67 -14.36 -29.85
CA GLN A 438 7.28 -13.37 -30.73
C GLN A 438 8.74 -13.12 -30.37
N GLY A 439 9.63 -13.41 -31.32
CA GLY A 439 11.06 -13.13 -31.19
C GLY A 439 11.86 -14.32 -30.67
N VAL A 440 13.18 -14.18 -30.79
CA VAL A 440 14.16 -15.22 -30.45
C VAL A 440 13.95 -15.70 -29.01
N GLY A 441 13.86 -17.03 -28.87
CA GLY A 441 13.72 -17.70 -27.57
C GLY A 441 12.37 -17.50 -26.90
N ALA A 442 11.40 -16.81 -27.52
CA ALA A 442 10.05 -16.72 -26.98
C ALA A 442 9.32 -18.06 -27.11
N GLU A 443 8.63 -18.48 -26.06
CA GLU A 443 7.93 -19.76 -25.98
C GLU A 443 6.49 -19.57 -25.52
N ALA A 444 5.51 -20.08 -26.27
CA ALA A 444 4.11 -20.10 -25.87
C ALA A 444 3.55 -21.53 -25.88
N GLU A 445 3.05 -21.99 -24.74
CA GLU A 445 2.64 -23.38 -24.52
C GLU A 445 1.19 -23.48 -24.03
N ASN A 446 0.37 -24.24 -24.75
CA ASN A 446 -1.00 -24.55 -24.35
C ASN A 446 -1.10 -25.96 -23.79
N CYS A 447 -1.45 -26.08 -22.52
CA CYS A 447 -1.85 -27.33 -21.85
C CYS A 447 -3.36 -27.35 -21.53
N GLY A 448 -4.01 -26.19 -21.45
CA GLY A 448 -5.43 -26.04 -21.15
C GLY A 448 -6.33 -25.81 -22.35
N THR A 449 -7.33 -24.94 -22.16
CA THR A 449 -8.38 -24.61 -23.14
C THR A 449 -8.17 -23.22 -23.74
N LEU A 450 -8.26 -23.12 -25.07
CA LEU A 450 -8.25 -21.86 -25.81
C LEU A 450 -9.60 -21.69 -26.50
N ASP A 451 -10.26 -20.55 -26.33
CA ASP A 451 -11.56 -20.31 -26.96
C ASP A 451 -11.46 -20.20 -28.48
N THR A 452 -12.57 -20.50 -29.16
CA THR A 452 -12.61 -20.64 -30.62
C THR A 452 -12.91 -19.34 -31.37
N GLY A 453 -12.93 -18.20 -30.68
CA GLY A 453 -12.91 -16.87 -31.28
C GLY A 453 -14.00 -16.56 -32.29
N PHE A 454 -13.60 -16.06 -33.46
CA PHE A 454 -14.47 -15.58 -34.53
C PHE A 454 -13.96 -16.04 -35.90
N LYS A 455 -14.73 -15.85 -36.96
CA LYS A 455 -14.35 -16.28 -38.33
C LYS A 455 -12.97 -15.76 -38.77
N GLY A 456 -12.08 -16.64 -39.23
CA GLY A 456 -10.77 -16.28 -39.80
C GLY A 456 -9.64 -15.98 -38.80
N TYR A 457 -9.83 -16.31 -37.53
CA TYR A 457 -8.84 -16.12 -36.45
C TYR A 457 -7.67 -17.12 -36.46
N THR A 458 -6.60 -16.79 -35.75
CA THR A 458 -5.44 -17.67 -35.50
C THR A 458 -5.35 -17.98 -34.00
N VAL A 459 -5.49 -19.25 -33.59
CA VAL A 459 -5.49 -19.59 -32.17
C VAL A 459 -4.11 -19.36 -31.55
N MET A 460 -3.08 -19.99 -32.11
CA MET A 460 -1.69 -19.84 -31.68
C MET A 460 -0.80 -19.31 -32.81
N MET A 461 0.02 -18.31 -32.52
CA MET A 461 0.92 -17.64 -33.47
C MET A 461 2.38 -17.75 -33.04
N GLY A 462 3.29 -18.05 -33.97
CA GLY A 462 4.74 -17.92 -33.77
C GLY A 462 5.37 -17.03 -34.83
N THR A 463 6.19 -16.06 -34.42
CA THR A 463 6.95 -15.19 -35.34
C THR A 463 8.37 -14.94 -34.87
N TYR A 464 9.26 -14.63 -35.82
CA TYR A 464 10.64 -14.21 -35.57
C TYR A 464 11.40 -15.18 -34.66
N ASP A 465 11.47 -16.45 -35.05
CA ASP A 465 12.09 -17.55 -34.27
C ASP A 465 11.38 -17.91 -32.95
N GLY A 466 10.15 -17.44 -32.73
CA GLY A 466 9.30 -17.87 -31.62
C GLY A 466 8.84 -19.32 -31.75
N THR A 467 8.62 -19.99 -30.63
CA THR A 467 8.13 -21.38 -30.58
C THR A 467 6.75 -21.46 -29.94
N ILE A 468 5.81 -22.10 -30.62
CA ILE A 468 4.49 -22.43 -30.08
C ILE A 468 4.29 -23.94 -29.94
N THR A 469 3.75 -24.38 -28.81
CA THR A 469 3.49 -25.81 -28.53
C THR A 469 2.07 -26.01 -28.03
N ASN A 470 1.34 -26.93 -28.66
CA ASN A 470 0.05 -27.41 -28.16
C ASN A 470 0.20 -28.79 -27.50
N ASN A 471 0.03 -28.88 -26.19
CA ASN A 471 -0.11 -30.13 -25.43
C ASN A 471 -1.57 -30.43 -25.07
N GLY A 472 -2.43 -29.39 -25.04
CA GLY A 472 -3.85 -29.49 -24.70
C GLY A 472 -4.77 -29.71 -25.91
N ILE A 473 -5.92 -29.05 -25.88
CA ILE A 473 -6.94 -29.11 -26.94
C ILE A 473 -7.05 -27.74 -27.60
N ILE A 474 -7.07 -27.74 -28.93
CA ILE A 474 -7.43 -26.59 -29.74
C ILE A 474 -8.65 -26.95 -30.57
N ASP A 475 -9.76 -26.26 -30.33
CA ASP A 475 -10.95 -26.34 -31.17
C ASP A 475 -10.97 -25.18 -32.16
N VAL A 476 -11.25 -25.49 -33.43
CA VAL A 476 -11.43 -24.51 -34.51
C VAL A 476 -12.86 -24.60 -35.02
N ASP A 477 -13.77 -23.93 -34.32
CA ASP A 477 -15.21 -24.00 -34.59
C ASP A 477 -15.67 -23.08 -35.72
N HIS A 478 -14.95 -21.98 -35.94
CA HIS A 478 -15.33 -20.99 -36.94
C HIS A 478 -14.66 -21.27 -38.29
N ASP A 479 -15.36 -20.89 -39.36
CA ASP A 479 -14.84 -21.00 -40.72
C ASP A 479 -13.54 -20.20 -40.89
N TYR A 480 -12.64 -20.70 -41.74
CA TYR A 480 -11.34 -20.10 -42.10
C TYR A 480 -10.36 -19.93 -40.92
N GLY A 481 -10.63 -20.53 -39.75
CA GLY A 481 -9.72 -20.44 -38.61
C GLY A 481 -8.43 -21.25 -38.81
N VAL A 482 -7.34 -20.79 -38.20
CA VAL A 482 -6.06 -21.48 -38.17
C VAL A 482 -5.72 -21.83 -36.72
N ALA A 483 -5.50 -23.12 -36.42
CA ALA A 483 -5.14 -23.53 -35.07
C ALA A 483 -3.71 -23.10 -34.70
N MET A 484 -2.71 -23.46 -35.51
CA MET A 484 -1.32 -23.07 -35.27
C MET A 484 -0.70 -22.47 -36.52
N TYR A 485 -0.28 -21.21 -36.47
CA TYR A 485 0.37 -20.52 -37.58
C TYR A 485 1.79 -20.07 -37.20
N VAL A 486 2.75 -20.26 -38.11
CA VAL A 486 4.13 -19.78 -37.94
C VAL A 486 4.74 -19.18 -39.20
N GLU A 487 5.57 -18.16 -39.01
CA GLU A 487 6.37 -17.53 -40.08
C GLU A 487 7.69 -16.98 -39.56
N SER A 488 8.56 -16.53 -40.47
CA SER A 488 9.83 -15.86 -40.11
C SER A 488 10.70 -16.69 -39.15
N GLY A 489 10.98 -17.94 -39.54
CA GLY A 489 11.82 -18.86 -38.78
C GLY A 489 11.17 -19.50 -37.55
N ALA A 490 9.93 -19.13 -37.22
CA ALA A 490 9.22 -19.68 -36.07
C ALA A 490 8.88 -21.17 -36.20
N LYS A 491 8.63 -21.81 -35.05
CA LYS A 491 8.33 -23.24 -34.94
C LYS A 491 7.01 -23.51 -34.24
N ALA A 492 6.22 -24.42 -34.79
CA ALA A 492 4.98 -24.91 -34.19
C ALA A 492 5.03 -26.42 -33.98
N VAL A 493 4.63 -26.87 -32.78
CA VAL A 493 4.60 -28.30 -32.42
C VAL A 493 3.24 -28.67 -31.83
N ASN A 494 2.51 -29.55 -32.51
CA ASN A 494 1.29 -30.14 -31.95
C ASN A 494 1.62 -31.49 -31.30
N LYS A 495 1.47 -31.60 -29.98
CA LYS A 495 1.55 -32.86 -29.21
C LYS A 495 0.18 -33.29 -28.68
N GLY A 496 -0.76 -32.36 -28.58
CA GLY A 496 -2.13 -32.58 -28.12
C GLY A 496 -3.11 -32.90 -29.26
N THR A 497 -4.31 -32.35 -29.15
CA THR A 497 -5.39 -32.54 -30.12
C THR A 497 -5.79 -31.21 -30.76
N ILE A 498 -5.96 -31.22 -32.08
CA ILE A 498 -6.55 -30.11 -32.85
C ILE A 498 -7.83 -30.62 -33.52
N ASN A 499 -8.96 -29.95 -33.30
CA ASN A 499 -10.23 -30.27 -33.92
C ASN A 499 -10.66 -29.18 -34.90
N LEU A 500 -10.82 -29.52 -36.18
CA LEU A 500 -11.28 -28.61 -37.22
C LEU A 500 -12.79 -28.79 -37.45
N ASN A 501 -13.59 -28.10 -36.63
CA ASN A 501 -15.05 -28.20 -36.62
C ASN A 501 -15.74 -27.23 -37.61
N GLY A 502 -15.05 -26.14 -38.00
CA GLY A 502 -15.47 -25.18 -39.01
C GLY A 502 -15.33 -25.67 -40.46
N LYS A 503 -15.46 -24.75 -41.43
CA LYS A 503 -15.15 -24.99 -42.85
C LYS A 503 -13.89 -24.24 -43.26
N ASN A 504 -13.13 -24.79 -44.21
CA ASN A 504 -11.90 -24.18 -44.73
C ASN A 504 -10.86 -23.81 -43.64
N GLY A 505 -10.89 -24.49 -42.48
CA GLY A 505 -9.91 -24.27 -41.41
C GLY A 505 -8.59 -24.98 -41.69
N ILE A 506 -7.51 -24.51 -41.04
CA ILE A 506 -6.18 -25.12 -41.14
C ILE A 506 -5.70 -25.53 -39.75
N GLY A 507 -5.27 -26.77 -39.59
CA GLY A 507 -4.72 -27.28 -38.33
C GLY A 507 -3.37 -26.64 -38.01
N MET A 508 -2.41 -26.81 -38.91
CA MET A 508 -1.08 -26.21 -38.79
C MET A 508 -0.64 -25.56 -40.11
N HIS A 509 -0.19 -24.31 -40.07
CA HIS A 509 0.25 -23.55 -41.25
C HIS A 509 1.62 -22.93 -41.02
N ALA A 510 2.57 -23.15 -41.94
CA ALA A 510 3.84 -22.45 -41.93
C ALA A 510 4.12 -21.73 -43.26
N ILE A 511 4.61 -20.49 -43.19
CA ILE A 511 5.01 -19.71 -44.37
C ILE A 511 6.44 -19.20 -44.23
N GLY A 512 7.20 -19.35 -45.31
CA GLY A 512 8.51 -18.74 -45.46
C GLY A 512 9.67 -19.66 -45.07
N PRO A 513 10.89 -19.28 -45.43
CA PRO A 513 12.07 -20.08 -45.15
C PRO A 513 12.25 -20.27 -43.65
N LEU A 514 12.73 -21.45 -43.26
CA LEU A 514 13.02 -21.85 -41.87
C LEU A 514 11.80 -22.03 -40.95
N ALA A 515 10.62 -21.54 -41.33
CA ALA A 515 9.40 -21.81 -40.57
C ALA A 515 9.09 -23.31 -40.58
N THR A 516 8.78 -23.88 -39.41
CA THR A 516 8.64 -25.34 -39.23
C THR A 516 7.37 -25.68 -38.46
N ILE A 517 6.58 -26.62 -38.99
CA ILE A 517 5.44 -27.23 -38.29
C ILE A 517 5.67 -28.73 -38.07
N GLU A 518 5.44 -29.21 -36.85
CA GLU A 518 5.57 -30.62 -36.47
C GLU A 518 4.30 -31.14 -35.78
N ASN A 519 3.65 -32.14 -36.38
CA ASN A 519 2.55 -32.85 -35.73
C ASN A 519 3.06 -34.14 -35.08
N HIS A 520 2.93 -34.27 -33.77
CA HIS A 520 3.16 -35.48 -32.98
C HIS A 520 1.86 -35.99 -32.31
N GLY A 521 0.82 -35.16 -32.29
CA GLY A 521 -0.48 -35.45 -31.69
C GLY A 521 -1.51 -35.90 -32.71
N THR A 522 -2.75 -35.45 -32.54
CA THR A 522 -3.88 -35.77 -33.44
C THR A 522 -4.48 -34.50 -34.02
N ILE A 523 -4.79 -34.52 -35.32
CA ILE A 523 -5.55 -33.48 -36.01
C ILE A 523 -6.82 -34.13 -36.58
N ASN A 524 -7.98 -33.72 -36.08
CA ASN A 524 -9.29 -34.23 -36.49
C ASN A 524 -9.93 -33.28 -37.50
N LEU A 525 -10.37 -33.83 -38.63
CA LEU A 525 -11.09 -33.13 -39.68
C LEU A 525 -12.56 -33.57 -39.65
N SER A 526 -13.46 -32.60 -39.63
CA SER A 526 -14.91 -32.84 -39.45
C SER A 526 -15.66 -33.27 -40.72
N GLY A 527 -14.97 -33.38 -41.87
CA GLY A 527 -15.52 -33.96 -43.10
C GLY A 527 -14.85 -35.25 -43.53
N THR A 528 -15.47 -35.92 -44.50
CA THR A 528 -14.92 -37.09 -45.19
C THR A 528 -13.69 -36.73 -46.02
N GLN A 529 -12.74 -37.64 -46.14
CA GLN A 529 -11.53 -37.44 -46.95
C GLN A 529 -11.85 -37.12 -48.42
N VAL A 530 -11.15 -36.13 -49.00
CA VAL A 530 -11.14 -35.89 -50.45
C VAL A 530 -9.79 -36.31 -51.06
N ASN A 531 -9.83 -37.10 -52.13
CA ASN A 531 -8.65 -37.65 -52.82
C ASN A 531 -8.00 -36.61 -53.74
N GLU A 532 -7.54 -35.48 -53.18
CA GLU A 532 -6.59 -34.59 -53.84
C GLU A 532 -5.21 -34.82 -53.20
N GLY A 533 -4.27 -35.27 -54.02
CA GLY A 533 -3.07 -36.00 -53.58
C GLY A 533 -2.19 -35.26 -52.59
N GLU A 534 -1.85 -35.96 -51.49
CA GLU A 534 -0.59 -35.96 -50.72
C GLU A 534 -0.80 -36.76 -49.40
N PRO A 535 0.25 -37.21 -48.70
CA PRO A 535 0.20 -38.32 -47.74
C PRO A 535 -0.65 -38.04 -46.49
N VAL A 536 -1.41 -39.03 -46.01
CA VAL A 536 -2.05 -39.01 -44.68
C VAL A 536 -1.14 -39.70 -43.62
N GLY A 537 0.10 -40.02 -43.99
CA GLY A 537 1.03 -40.86 -43.23
C GLY A 537 2.18 -40.10 -42.58
N HIS A 538 3.07 -40.85 -41.94
CA HIS A 538 4.31 -40.34 -41.36
C HIS A 538 5.25 -39.78 -42.43
N THR A 539 5.87 -38.64 -42.14
CA THR A 539 6.87 -38.00 -43.02
C THR A 539 8.06 -37.47 -42.22
N ASP A 540 9.26 -37.54 -42.82
CA ASP A 540 10.52 -37.11 -42.19
C ASP A 540 10.97 -35.69 -42.59
N GLY A 541 10.05 -34.88 -43.12
CA GLY A 541 10.33 -33.51 -43.55
C GLY A 541 10.00 -33.28 -45.02
N ILE A 542 8.90 -32.59 -45.30
CA ILE A 542 8.56 -32.11 -46.64
C ILE A 542 8.96 -30.63 -46.73
N THR A 543 9.49 -30.25 -47.89
CA THR A 543 9.79 -28.86 -48.27
C THR A 543 9.13 -28.54 -49.62
N GLY A 544 8.69 -27.29 -49.79
CA GLY A 544 7.93 -26.83 -50.97
C GLY A 544 6.44 -26.68 -50.70
N ASP A 545 5.74 -25.90 -51.53
CA ASP A 545 4.33 -25.56 -51.32
C ASP A 545 3.45 -26.81 -51.42
N THR A 546 2.88 -27.25 -50.30
CA THR A 546 2.06 -28.47 -50.22
C THR A 546 1.12 -28.45 -49.00
N PHE A 547 0.24 -29.43 -48.92
CA PHE A 547 -0.65 -29.67 -47.78
C PHE A 547 -0.80 -31.17 -47.48
N MET A 548 -1.22 -31.50 -46.25
CA MET A 548 -1.52 -32.86 -45.82
C MET A 548 -2.90 -32.94 -45.17
N GLY A 549 -3.72 -33.85 -45.70
CA GLY A 549 -5.08 -34.14 -45.23
C GLY A 549 -6.06 -33.02 -45.56
N LYS A 550 -6.94 -33.26 -46.53
CA LYS A 550 -8.04 -32.33 -46.90
C LYS A 550 -9.37 -33.05 -46.83
N ASP A 551 -10.37 -32.42 -46.21
CA ASP A 551 -11.72 -32.98 -46.10
C ASP A 551 -12.73 -32.32 -47.08
N SER A 552 -13.93 -32.89 -47.12
CA SER A 552 -15.06 -32.40 -47.95
C SER A 552 -15.60 -31.02 -47.52
N ARG A 553 -15.19 -30.52 -46.35
CA ARG A 553 -15.51 -29.17 -45.85
C ARG A 553 -14.41 -28.15 -46.18
N GLY A 554 -13.36 -28.58 -46.88
CA GLY A 554 -12.21 -27.76 -47.26
C GLY A 554 -11.20 -27.57 -46.14
N ASN A 555 -11.35 -28.25 -45.00
CA ASN A 555 -10.37 -28.18 -43.92
C ASN A 555 -9.08 -28.87 -44.33
N ILE A 556 -7.95 -28.32 -43.88
CA ILE A 556 -6.61 -28.83 -44.16
C ILE A 556 -5.93 -29.16 -42.83
N GLY A 557 -5.40 -30.37 -42.70
CA GLY A 557 -4.68 -30.79 -41.49
C GLY A 557 -3.40 -29.99 -41.29
N MET A 558 -2.52 -30.00 -42.29
CA MET A 558 -1.26 -29.26 -42.26
C MET A 558 -0.97 -28.60 -43.63
N LYS A 559 -0.41 -27.40 -43.65
CA LYS A 559 -0.08 -26.63 -44.86
C LYS A 559 1.29 -25.95 -44.76
N ILE A 560 2.09 -25.99 -45.82
CA ILE A 560 3.34 -25.23 -45.92
C ILE A 560 3.44 -24.46 -47.23
N GLU A 561 4.04 -23.28 -47.17
CA GLU A 561 4.27 -22.38 -48.31
C GLU A 561 5.65 -21.69 -48.23
N SER A 562 6.17 -21.27 -49.37
CA SER A 562 7.34 -20.39 -49.51
C SER A 562 8.61 -20.93 -48.84
N GLY A 563 8.84 -22.24 -48.96
CA GLY A 563 10.06 -22.89 -48.46
C GLY A 563 10.04 -23.27 -46.97
N ALA A 564 8.86 -23.25 -46.34
CA ALA A 564 8.66 -23.80 -45.00
C ALA A 564 8.83 -25.33 -44.97
N LYS A 565 8.94 -25.89 -43.75
CA LYS A 565 9.13 -27.33 -43.50
C LYS A 565 7.97 -27.91 -42.70
N MET A 566 7.51 -29.10 -43.11
CA MET A 566 6.49 -29.87 -42.41
C MET A 566 6.99 -31.25 -41.99
N ILE A 567 6.69 -31.68 -40.76
CA ILE A 567 6.96 -33.05 -40.27
C ILE A 567 5.68 -33.61 -39.65
N ASN A 568 5.17 -34.73 -40.16
CA ASN A 568 4.05 -35.44 -39.56
C ASN A 568 4.53 -36.75 -38.91
N LYS A 569 4.46 -36.82 -37.58
CA LYS A 569 4.69 -38.00 -36.75
C LYS A 569 3.44 -38.42 -35.96
N GLY A 570 2.35 -37.67 -36.08
CA GLY A 570 1.08 -37.90 -35.42
C GLY A 570 0.04 -38.49 -36.36
N LYS A 571 -1.24 -38.30 -36.01
CA LYS A 571 -2.39 -38.74 -36.79
C LYS A 571 -3.13 -37.56 -37.40
N ILE A 572 -3.62 -37.76 -38.62
CA ILE A 572 -4.62 -36.90 -39.27
C ILE A 572 -5.84 -37.80 -39.50
N VAL A 573 -6.97 -37.46 -38.89
CA VAL A 573 -8.18 -38.30 -38.83
C VAL A 573 -9.34 -37.59 -39.48
N PHE A 574 -10.10 -38.29 -40.31
CA PHE A 574 -11.32 -37.79 -40.95
C PHE A 574 -12.55 -38.33 -40.23
N SER A 575 -13.60 -37.51 -40.18
CA SER A 575 -14.92 -37.94 -39.70
C SER A 575 -15.69 -38.57 -40.85
N ASP A 576 -16.36 -39.70 -40.58
CA ASP A 576 -17.24 -40.39 -41.54
C ASP A 576 -18.58 -39.65 -41.75
#